data_AF-A0A183DE73-F1
#
_entry.id   AF-A0A183DE73-F1
#
_cell.length_a   1.000
_cell.length_b   1.000
_cell.length_c   1.000
_cell.angle_alpha   90.00
_cell.angle_beta   90.00
_cell.angle_gamma   90.00
#
_symmetry.space_group_name_H-M   'P 1'
#
loop_
_entity.id
_entity.type
_entity.pdbx_description
1 polymer ?
#
loop_
_entity_poly.entity_id
_entity_poly.type
_entity_poly.pdbx_seq_one_letter_code
_entity_poly.pdbx_strand_id
1 'polypeptide(L)'
;LLGLTSPNASFSQMLTTFGLAGIVGYHTVWEVVPALHSPLMSVTNAISGITAAAAVCVMGGGLYPTNSAQALAAAATFFSAINIGGGFLITKRMLDMFWRPSELYWFSFFNIVRYPEQLCTCFLIPSLCS
;
A
#
# COMPACT_ATOMS: atom_id res chain seq x y z
N LEU A 1 5.24 30.12 18.65
CA LEU A 1 6.57 29.58 19.03
C LEU A 1 7.30 28.93 17.85
N LEU A 2 6.74 27.93 17.16
CA LEU A 2 7.41 27.23 16.04
C LEU A 2 7.85 28.13 14.85
N GLY A 3 7.11 29.19 14.54
CA GLY A 3 7.50 30.15 13.49
C GLY A 3 8.70 31.04 13.86
N LEU A 4 8.91 31.27 15.16
CA LEU A 4 10.03 32.10 15.67
C LEU A 4 11.36 31.34 15.65
N THR A 5 11.31 30.02 15.71
CA THR A 5 12.49 29.13 15.65
C THR A 5 12.73 28.57 14.25
N SER A 6 12.10 29.13 13.22
CA SER A 6 12.24 28.62 11.85
C SER A 6 13.61 29.03 11.27
N PRO A 7 14.48 28.08 10.88
CA PRO A 7 15.80 28.41 10.37
C PRO A 7 15.77 28.85 8.90
N ASN A 8 14.81 28.36 8.10
CA ASN A 8 14.71 28.58 6.66
C ASN A 8 13.25 28.51 6.17
N ALA A 9 12.94 29.09 5.00
CA ALA A 9 11.60 29.04 4.40
C ALA A 9 11.12 27.62 4.05
N SER A 10 12.04 26.74 3.63
CA SER A 10 11.71 25.33 3.32
C SER A 10 11.20 24.55 4.53
N PHE A 11 11.68 24.89 5.74
CA PHE A 11 11.20 24.26 6.97
C PHE A 11 9.72 24.58 7.20
N SER A 12 9.32 25.84 7.01
CA SER A 12 7.91 26.25 7.14
C SER A 12 7.01 25.54 6.12
N GLN A 13 7.48 25.36 4.88
CA GLN A 13 6.73 24.61 3.84
C GLN A 13 6.56 23.13 4.19
N MET A 14 7.62 22.47 4.67
CA MET A 14 7.55 21.08 5.12
C MET A 14 6.60 20.92 6.32
N LEU A 15 6.62 21.87 7.26
CA LEU A 15 5.71 21.87 8.41
C LEU A 15 4.25 22.03 8.00
N THR A 16 3.95 22.92 7.05
CA THR A 16 2.60 23.06 6.49
C THR A 16 2.15 21.76 5.81
N THR A 17 3.02 21.14 5.01
CA THR A 17 2.74 19.86 4.34
C THR A 17 2.48 18.74 5.36
N PHE A 18 3.30 18.68 6.41
CA PHE A 18 3.13 17.73 7.52
C PHE A 18 1.78 17.91 8.24
N GLY A 19 1.40 19.15 8.56
CA GLY A 19 0.12 19.46 9.19
C GLY A 19 -1.08 19.08 8.32
N LEU A 20 -1.05 19.44 7.03
CA LEU A 20 -2.11 19.09 6.09
C LEU A 20 -2.21 17.57 5.89
N ALA A 21 -1.08 16.87 5.72
CA ALA A 21 -1.05 15.43 5.59
C ALA A 21 -1.61 14.72 6.83
N GLY A 22 -1.34 15.23 8.04
CA GLY A 22 -1.90 14.69 9.29
C GLY A 22 -3.42 14.83 9.37
N ILE A 23 -3.97 15.98 9.00
CA ILE A 23 -5.43 16.20 8.96
C ILE A 23 -6.09 15.23 7.97
N VAL A 24 -5.55 15.13 6.76
CA VAL A 24 -6.05 14.19 5.74
C VAL A 24 -5.97 12.75 6.26
N GLY A 25 -4.83 12.35 6.83
CA GLY A 25 -4.65 11.01 7.41
C GLY A 25 -5.69 10.67 8.47
N TYR A 26 -5.98 11.60 9.39
CA TYR A 26 -7.00 11.41 10.43
C TYR A 26 -8.40 11.17 9.83
N HIS A 27 -8.83 12.00 8.89
CA HIS A 27 -10.13 11.85 8.24
C HIS A 27 -10.23 10.54 7.46
N THR A 28 -9.16 10.12 6.77
CA THR A 28 -9.18 8.88 5.96
C THR A 28 -9.27 7.61 6.80
N VAL A 29 -8.69 7.58 8.01
CA VAL A 29 -8.75 6.39 8.88
C VAL A 29 -10.06 6.29 9.64
N TRP A 30 -10.74 7.41 9.89
CA TRP A 30 -11.99 7.43 10.67
C TRP A 30 -13.18 6.81 9.91
N GLU A 31 -13.18 6.86 8.58
CA GLU A 31 -14.30 6.38 7.74
C GLU A 31 -14.19 4.89 7.35
N VAL A 32 -13.27 4.14 7.96
CA VAL A 32 -13.06 2.72 7.62
C VAL A 32 -14.09 1.80 8.28
N VAL A 33 -14.49 0.75 7.55
CA VAL A 33 -15.41 -0.28 8.07
C VAL A 33 -14.74 -1.05 9.22
N PRO A 34 -15.41 -1.30 10.37
CA PRO A 34 -14.79 -1.93 11.54
C PRO A 34 -14.16 -3.31 11.30
N ALA A 35 -14.64 -4.04 10.30
CA ALA A 35 -14.09 -5.34 9.89
C ALA A 35 -12.68 -5.25 9.28
N LEU A 36 -12.26 -4.05 8.84
CA LEU A 36 -10.98 -3.83 8.16
C LEU A 36 -9.89 -3.23 9.08
N HIS A 37 -10.12 -3.03 10.37
CA HIS A 37 -9.06 -2.48 11.25
C HIS A 37 -7.80 -3.37 11.30
N SER A 38 -7.96 -4.69 11.33
CA SER A 38 -6.83 -5.63 11.33
C SER A 38 -6.03 -5.61 10.00
N PRO A 39 -6.66 -5.68 8.80
CA PRO A 39 -5.91 -5.50 7.56
C PRO A 39 -5.36 -4.08 7.38
N LEU A 40 -6.05 -3.05 7.87
CA LEU A 40 -5.54 -1.66 7.87
C LEU A 40 -4.25 -1.56 8.68
N MET A 41 -4.18 -2.19 9.85
CA MET A 41 -2.96 -2.25 10.67
C MET A 41 -1.81 -2.95 9.93
N SER A 42 -2.09 -3.98 9.16
CA SER A 42 -1.08 -4.66 8.32
C SER A 42 -0.60 -3.78 7.17
N VAL A 43 -1.50 -3.03 6.52
CA VAL A 43 -1.16 -2.08 5.46
C VAL A 43 -0.29 -0.94 5.98
N THR A 44 -0.64 -0.34 7.13
CA THR A 44 0.17 0.74 7.71
C THR A 44 1.55 0.25 8.14
N ASN A 45 1.67 -1.00 8.58
CA ASN A 45 2.97 -1.64 8.77
C ASN A 45 3.76 -1.70 7.45
N ALA A 46 3.18 -2.20 6.36
CA ALA A 46 3.85 -2.23 5.05
C ALA A 46 4.28 -0.84 4.54
N ILE A 47 3.44 0.18 4.76
CA ILE A 47 3.73 1.58 4.36
C ILE A 47 4.90 2.17 5.17
N SER A 48 5.10 1.74 6.41
CA SER A 48 6.23 2.20 7.23
C SER A 48 7.60 1.89 6.59
N GLY A 49 7.64 0.90 5.68
CA GLY A 49 8.80 0.58 4.86
C GLY A 49 9.25 1.66 3.88
N ILE A 50 8.57 2.83 3.80
CA ILE A 50 9.06 4.03 3.08
C ILE A 50 10.46 4.48 3.54
N THR A 51 10.91 4.02 4.71
CA THR A 51 12.31 4.12 5.16
C THR A 51 13.33 3.65 4.12
N ALA A 52 12.96 2.75 3.20
CA ALA A 52 13.83 2.35 2.09
C ALA A 52 14.19 3.52 1.18
N ALA A 53 13.24 4.43 0.88
CA ALA A 53 13.50 5.59 0.02
C ALA A 53 14.49 6.56 0.68
N ALA A 54 14.33 6.80 1.98
CA ALA A 54 15.26 7.62 2.75
C ALA A 54 16.67 6.99 2.80
N ALA A 55 16.75 5.68 3.02
CA ALA A 55 18.02 4.96 3.08
C ALA A 55 18.74 4.97 1.73
N VAL A 56 18.02 4.81 0.61
CA VAL A 56 18.60 4.88 -0.74
C VAL A 56 19.19 6.26 -1.05
N CYS A 57 18.56 7.35 -0.58
CA CYS A 57 19.13 8.69 -0.74
C CYS A 57 20.47 8.90 -0.02
N VAL A 58 20.73 8.16 1.06
CA VAL A 58 22.00 8.20 1.81
C VAL A 58 23.02 7.19 1.25
N MET A 59 22.53 6.17 0.55
CA MET A 59 23.34 5.15 -0.09
C MET A 59 24.10 5.77 -1.28
N GLY A 60 25.39 5.48 -1.36
CA GLY A 60 26.27 5.99 -2.43
C GLY A 60 27.57 5.20 -2.49
N GLY A 61 28.44 5.55 -3.43
CA GLY A 61 29.71 4.84 -3.66
C GLY A 61 29.64 3.83 -4.81
N GLY A 62 30.48 2.80 -4.76
CA GLY A 62 30.54 1.71 -5.73
C GLY A 62 29.74 0.48 -5.27
N LEU A 63 30.11 -0.71 -5.78
CA LEU A 63 29.45 -1.98 -5.44
C LEU A 63 29.53 -2.32 -3.93
N TYR A 64 30.55 -1.80 -3.23
CA TYR A 64 30.77 -2.02 -1.80
C TYR A 64 30.73 -0.69 -1.04
N PRO A 65 30.18 -0.68 0.19
CA PRO A 65 30.17 0.51 1.03
C PRO A 65 31.59 0.87 1.45
N THR A 66 31.97 2.12 1.26
CA THR A 66 33.29 2.65 1.66
C THR A 66 33.25 3.27 3.05
N ASN A 67 32.07 3.69 3.50
CA ASN A 67 31.85 4.38 4.78
C ASN A 67 30.84 3.63 5.65
N SER A 68 30.96 3.77 6.97
CA SER A 68 30.00 3.20 7.94
C SER A 68 28.56 3.68 7.69
N ALA A 69 28.37 4.93 7.26
CA ALA A 69 27.06 5.48 6.90
C ALA A 69 26.41 4.75 5.71
N GLN A 70 27.19 4.37 4.70
CA GLN A 70 26.69 3.62 3.55
C GLN A 70 26.37 2.18 3.91
N ALA A 71 27.15 1.56 4.80
CA ALA A 71 26.85 0.22 5.33
C ALA A 71 25.54 0.20 6.11
N LEU A 72 25.31 1.22 6.96
CA LEU A 72 24.04 1.39 7.68
C LEU A 72 22.87 1.68 6.74
N ALA A 73 23.08 2.48 5.69
CA ALA A 73 22.06 2.72 4.66
C ALA A 73 21.68 1.42 3.93
N ALA A 74 22.66 0.60 3.53
CA ALA A 74 22.41 -0.70 2.92
C ALA A 74 21.62 -1.64 3.86
N ALA A 75 21.99 -1.71 5.14
CA ALA A 75 21.24 -2.48 6.13
C ALA A 75 19.81 -1.94 6.33
N ALA A 76 19.63 -0.62 6.40
CA ALA A 76 18.31 0.01 6.54
C ALA A 76 17.40 -0.27 5.33
N THR A 77 17.94 -0.24 4.11
CA THR A 77 17.20 -0.62 2.90
C THR A 77 16.81 -2.09 2.92
N PHE A 78 17.69 -2.99 3.39
CA PHE A 78 17.38 -4.41 3.52
C PHE A 78 16.23 -4.67 4.51
N PHE A 79 16.28 -4.08 5.71
CA PHE A 79 15.18 -4.21 6.68
C PHE A 79 13.87 -3.60 6.17
N SER A 80 13.95 -2.47 5.46
CA SER A 80 12.77 -1.86 4.84
C SER A 80 12.16 -2.75 3.75
N ALA A 81 12.98 -3.44 2.96
CA ALA A 81 12.50 -4.40 1.96
C ALA A 81 11.72 -5.57 2.59
N ILE A 82 12.19 -6.09 3.74
CA ILE A 82 11.46 -7.12 4.50
C ILE A 82 10.11 -6.58 4.99
N ASN A 83 10.08 -5.34 5.48
CA ASN A 83 8.86 -4.72 5.99
C ASN A 83 7.82 -4.53 4.87
N ILE A 84 8.24 -4.03 3.70
CA ILE A 84 7.39 -3.90 2.50
C ILE A 84 6.89 -5.28 2.06
N GLY A 85 7.80 -6.22 1.79
CA GLY A 85 7.47 -7.53 1.24
C GLY A 85 6.59 -8.36 2.18
N GLY A 86 6.95 -8.41 3.47
CA GLY A 86 6.18 -9.12 4.49
C GLY A 86 4.82 -8.47 4.76
N GLY A 87 4.77 -7.14 4.86
CA GLY A 87 3.54 -6.40 5.13
C GLY A 87 2.51 -6.56 4.01
N PHE A 88 2.93 -6.47 2.74
CA PHE A 88 2.02 -6.68 1.61
C PHE A 88 1.56 -8.13 1.47
N LEU A 89 2.42 -9.12 1.74
CA LEU A 89 2.05 -10.54 1.68
C LEU A 89 0.97 -10.89 2.72
N ILE A 90 1.13 -10.43 3.95
CA ILE A 90 0.16 -10.67 5.03
C ILE A 90 -1.16 -9.97 4.74
N THR A 91 -1.09 -8.72 4.26
CA THR A 91 -2.28 -7.96 3.86
C THR A 91 -3.08 -8.69 2.78
N LYS A 92 -2.42 -9.23 1.76
CA LYS A 92 -3.08 -10.03 0.71
C LYS A 92 -3.80 -11.24 1.29
N ARG A 93 -3.12 -12.01 2.15
CA ARG A 93 -3.72 -13.16 2.85
C ARG A 93 -4.94 -12.76 3.69
N MET A 94 -4.92 -11.58 4.30
CA MET A 94 -6.06 -11.06 5.07
C MET A 94 -7.23 -10.64 4.19
N LEU A 95 -6.95 -9.98 3.06
CA LEU A 95 -7.99 -9.51 2.14
C LEU A 95 -8.63 -10.66 1.35
N ASP A 96 -7.86 -11.70 1.03
CA ASP A 96 -8.36 -12.89 0.33
C ASP A 96 -9.44 -13.65 1.14
N MET A 97 -9.50 -13.46 2.47
CA MET A 97 -10.55 -14.05 3.31
C MET A 97 -11.93 -13.39 3.15
N PHE A 98 -11.99 -12.18 2.58
CA PHE A 98 -13.27 -11.53 2.26
C PHE A 98 -13.85 -12.00 0.93
N TRP A 99 -13.06 -12.69 0.09
CA TRP A 99 -13.55 -13.26 -1.16
C TRP A 99 -14.37 -14.54 -0.89
N ARG A 100 -15.69 -14.44 -1.04
CA ARG A 100 -16.59 -15.59 -0.91
C ARG A 100 -16.87 -16.24 -2.27
N PRO A 101 -16.48 -17.52 -2.48
CA PRO A 101 -16.77 -18.22 -3.73
C PRO A 101 -18.27 -18.45 -3.98
N SER A 102 -19.14 -18.33 -2.96
CA SER A 102 -20.59 -18.50 -3.09
C SER A 102 -21.28 -17.40 -3.91
N GLU A 103 -20.72 -16.18 -3.97
CA GLU A 103 -21.26 -15.08 -4.78
C GLU A 103 -21.05 -15.33 -6.29
N LEU A 104 -19.99 -16.06 -6.66
CA LEU A 104 -19.71 -16.44 -8.04
C LEU A 104 -20.72 -17.47 -8.57
N TYR A 105 -21.19 -18.39 -7.72
CA TYR A 105 -22.23 -19.36 -8.10
C TYR A 105 -23.58 -18.69 -8.32
N TRP A 106 -24.00 -17.74 -7.48
CA TRP A 106 -25.27 -17.03 -7.69
C TRP A 106 -25.19 -16.12 -8.93
N PHE A 107 -24.10 -15.36 -9.14
CA PHE A 107 -24.00 -14.51 -10.34
C PHE A 107 -23.91 -15.32 -11.64
N SER A 108 -23.22 -16.48 -11.62
CA SER A 108 -23.17 -17.43 -12.73
C SER A 108 -24.53 -18.12 -12.95
N PHE A 109 -25.21 -18.56 -11.89
CA PHE A 109 -26.55 -19.17 -11.96
C PHE A 109 -27.64 -18.17 -12.40
N PHE A 110 -27.60 -16.92 -11.93
CA PHE A 110 -28.55 -15.87 -12.34
C PHE A 110 -28.33 -15.46 -13.81
N ASN A 111 -27.08 -15.41 -14.30
CA ASN A 111 -26.81 -15.23 -15.73
C ASN A 111 -27.29 -16.42 -16.57
N ILE A 112 -27.07 -17.65 -16.11
CA ILE A 112 -27.54 -18.89 -16.75
C ILE A 112 -29.07 -18.96 -16.84
N VAL A 113 -29.79 -18.51 -15.81
CA VAL A 113 -31.26 -18.54 -15.78
C VAL A 113 -31.88 -17.37 -16.55
N ARG A 114 -31.21 -16.21 -16.62
CA ARG A 114 -31.73 -15.00 -17.30
C ARG A 114 -31.37 -14.93 -18.79
N TYR A 115 -30.27 -15.56 -19.21
CA TYR A 115 -29.78 -15.60 -20.60
C TYR A 115 -29.13 -16.96 -20.93
N PRO A 116 -29.91 -18.03 -21.17
CA PRO A 116 -29.36 -19.36 -21.49
C PRO A 116 -28.55 -19.38 -22.81
N GLU A 117 -28.78 -18.38 -23.67
CA GLU A 117 -28.21 -18.24 -25.01
C GLU A 117 -26.76 -17.68 -25.02
N GLN A 118 -26.32 -16.99 -23.95
CA GLN A 118 -24.99 -16.33 -23.89
C GLN A 118 -23.85 -17.29 -23.52
N LEU A 119 -24.14 -18.53 -23.13
CA LEU A 119 -23.11 -19.52 -22.77
C LEU A 119 -22.30 -19.98 -23.99
N CYS A 120 -22.90 -20.05 -25.17
CA CYS A 120 -22.22 -20.46 -26.40
C CYS A 120 -21.27 -19.39 -26.95
N THR A 121 -21.55 -18.10 -26.72
CA THR A 121 -20.76 -16.98 -27.26
C THR A 121 -19.54 -16.63 -26.40
N CYS A 122 -19.65 -16.72 -25.07
CA CYS A 122 -18.54 -16.41 -24.16
C CYS A 122 -17.38 -17.42 -24.20
N PHE A 123 -17.62 -18.66 -24.64
CA PHE A 123 -16.54 -19.65 -24.78
C PHE A 123 -15.74 -19.50 -26.09
N LEU A 124 -16.30 -18.81 -27.08
CA LEU A 124 -15.69 -18.65 -28.40
C LEU A 124 -15.03 -17.28 -28.65
N ILE A 125 -15.41 -16.23 -27.91
CA ILE A 125 -14.84 -14.88 -28.12
C ILE A 125 -14.63 -14.16 -26.77
N PRO A 126 -13.44 -14.25 -26.14
CA PRO A 126 -13.16 -13.53 -24.88
C PRO A 126 -13.04 -12.00 -25.04
N SER A 127 -13.15 -11.45 -26.25
CA SER A 127 -12.92 -10.03 -26.55
C SER A 127 -14.15 -9.12 -26.44
N LEU A 128 -15.35 -9.66 -26.20
CA LEU A 128 -16.61 -8.89 -26.17
C LEU A 128 -17.12 -8.58 -24.75
N CYS A 129 -16.41 -9.01 -23.71
CA CYS A 129 -16.74 -8.68 -22.32
C CYS A 129 -15.90 -7.48 -21.85
N SER A 130 -16.11 -6.34 -22.50
CA SER A 130 -15.66 -5.02 -22.04
C SER A 130 -16.80 -4.02 -22.13
#